data_AF-A0AAW6N7B1-F1
#
_entry.id   AF-A0AAW6N7B1-F1
#
_cell.length_a   1.000
_cell.length_b   1.000
_cell.length_c   1.000
_cell.angle_alpha   90.00
_cell.angle_beta   90.00
_cell.angle_gamma   90.00
#
_symmetry.space_group_name_H-M   'P 1'
#
loop_
_entity.id
_entity.type
_entity.pdbx_description
1 polymer ?
#
loop_
_entity_poly.entity_id
_entity_poly.type
_entity_poly.pdbx_seq_one_letter_code
_entity_poly.pdbx_strand_id
1 'polypeptide(L)'
;MTRFCLCGMALAVLPIQALSGTYACTAEDRGSGGWVAEQIFVQIDRQAGSASAYDTFINQRHNGPIAVTLEQNSATVFTLGWKLRNVETKEGGSNVLSQSLLLDTETGRFAVKGRLHGYNNVISGNGSCQLMD
;
A
#
# COMPACT_ATOMS: atom_id res chain seq x y z
N MET A 1 -12.40 -58.70 24.67
CA MET A 1 -12.64 -57.82 23.50
C MET A 1 -12.56 -56.38 23.96
N THR A 2 -11.42 -55.70 23.79
CA THR A 2 -11.39 -54.23 23.97
C THR A 2 -10.24 -53.66 23.13
N ARG A 3 -10.54 -53.22 21.91
CA ARG A 3 -9.61 -52.50 21.04
C ARG A 3 -9.69 -51.01 21.41
N PHE A 4 -8.61 -50.48 21.98
CA PHE A 4 -8.44 -49.06 22.25
C PHE A 4 -8.12 -48.36 20.91
N CYS A 5 -9.05 -47.56 20.40
CA CYS A 5 -8.83 -46.76 19.19
C CYS A 5 -8.14 -45.45 19.61
N LEU A 6 -6.82 -45.36 19.39
CA LEU A 6 -6.11 -44.07 19.51
C LEU A 6 -6.52 -43.18 18.33
N CYS A 7 -7.43 -42.23 18.57
CA CYS A 7 -7.63 -41.09 17.68
C CYS A 7 -6.42 -40.15 17.83
N GLY A 8 -5.44 -40.27 16.93
CA GLY A 8 -4.37 -39.30 16.76
C GLY A 8 -4.96 -37.95 16.33
N MET A 9 -4.89 -36.96 17.21
CA MET A 9 -5.34 -35.61 16.94
C MET A 9 -4.27 -34.91 16.09
N ALA A 10 -4.46 -34.89 14.77
CA ALA A 10 -3.61 -34.15 13.85
C ALA A 10 -3.90 -32.64 14.02
N LEU A 11 -2.98 -31.90 14.64
CA LEU A 11 -3.00 -30.44 14.62
C LEU A 11 -2.68 -29.96 13.20
N ALA A 12 -3.70 -29.51 12.48
CA ALA A 12 -3.51 -28.75 11.25
C ALA A 12 -2.96 -27.36 11.59
N VAL A 13 -1.71 -27.10 11.22
CA VAL A 13 -1.12 -25.75 11.30
C VAL A 13 -1.72 -24.93 10.15
N LEU A 14 -2.68 -24.06 10.46
CA LEU A 14 -3.16 -23.06 9.50
C LEU A 14 -2.14 -21.91 9.45
N PRO A 15 -1.73 -21.44 8.26
CA PRO A 15 -0.86 -20.28 8.16
C PRO A 15 -1.57 -19.06 8.75
N ILE A 16 -1.03 -18.53 9.85
CA ILE A 16 -1.46 -17.25 10.42
C ILE A 16 -0.94 -16.18 9.46
N GLN A 17 -1.79 -15.71 8.55
CA GLN A 17 -1.47 -14.50 7.82
C GLN A 17 -1.42 -13.34 8.82
N ALA A 18 -0.34 -12.57 8.80
CA ALA A 18 -0.19 -11.41 9.66
C ALA A 18 -1.40 -10.47 9.46
N LEU A 19 -2.12 -10.21 10.55
CA LEU A 19 -3.32 -9.36 10.52
C LEU A 19 -2.97 -7.89 10.26
N SER A 20 -1.73 -7.50 10.56
CA SER A 20 -1.18 -6.21 10.17
C SER A 20 0.23 -6.39 9.62
N GLY A 21 0.62 -5.51 8.70
CA GLY A 21 1.96 -5.47 8.14
C GLY A 21 2.27 -4.10 7.56
N THR A 22 3.53 -3.70 7.68
CA THR A 22 4.07 -2.53 6.99
C THR A 22 4.85 -3.02 5.78
N TYR A 23 4.61 -2.42 4.62
CA TYR A 23 5.27 -2.77 3.37
C TYR A 23 6.11 -1.60 2.91
N ALA A 24 7.41 -1.84 2.71
CA ALA A 24 8.33 -0.90 2.07
C ALA A 24 8.30 -1.14 0.56
N CYS A 25 7.76 -0.18 -0.19
CA CYS A 25 7.61 -0.25 -1.63
C CYS A 25 8.64 0.64 -2.34
N THR A 26 9.35 0.06 -3.31
CA THR A 26 10.30 0.75 -4.18
C THR A 26 9.74 0.84 -5.60
N ALA A 27 9.54 2.06 -6.09
CA ALA A 27 9.12 2.28 -7.47
C ALA A 27 10.26 1.98 -8.44
N GLU A 28 10.03 1.03 -9.35
CA GLU A 28 10.95 0.66 -10.43
C GLU A 28 10.67 1.48 -11.69
N ASP A 29 9.40 1.82 -11.92
CA ASP A 29 8.94 2.77 -12.91
C ASP A 29 8.09 3.86 -12.23
N ARG A 30 8.42 5.11 -12.51
CA ARG A 30 7.79 6.30 -11.90
C ARG A 30 6.99 7.12 -12.91
N GLY A 31 6.84 6.60 -14.13
CA GLY A 31 6.20 7.28 -15.24
C GLY A 31 6.84 8.63 -15.57
N SER A 32 6.13 9.44 -16.35
CA SER A 32 6.51 10.80 -16.65
C SER A 32 5.93 11.78 -15.63
N GLY A 33 6.66 12.87 -15.36
CA GLY A 33 6.20 13.97 -14.49
C GLY A 33 6.63 13.90 -13.03
N GLY A 34 7.25 12.81 -12.58
CA GLY A 34 7.92 12.76 -11.27
C GLY A 34 6.98 12.79 -10.07
N TRP A 35 5.71 12.41 -10.25
CA TRP A 35 4.68 12.41 -9.21
C TRP A 35 4.42 11.05 -8.57
N VAL A 36 5.24 10.05 -8.88
CA VAL A 36 5.33 8.80 -8.14
C VAL A 36 6.55 8.91 -7.24
N ALA A 37 6.39 8.67 -5.94
CA ALA A 37 7.52 8.68 -5.01
C ALA A 37 8.43 7.47 -5.26
N GLU A 38 9.71 7.60 -4.92
CA GLU A 38 10.67 6.49 -5.06
C GLU A 38 10.39 5.38 -4.05
N GLN A 39 10.13 5.80 -2.81
CA GLN A 39 9.86 4.96 -1.67
C GLN A 39 8.47 5.32 -1.15
N ILE A 40 7.64 4.30 -0.98
CA ILE A 40 6.29 4.41 -0.42
C ILE A 40 6.19 3.36 0.68
N PHE A 41 5.79 3.78 1.87
CA PHE A 41 5.53 2.88 2.98
C PHE A 41 4.03 2.81 3.19
N VAL A 42 3.48 1.60 3.20
CA VAL A 42 2.06 1.39 3.49
C VAL A 42 1.92 0.45 4.67
N GLN A 43 1.12 0.85 5.65
CA GLN A 43 0.73 -0.03 6.74
C GLN A 43 -0.71 -0.45 6.51
N ILE A 44 -0.97 -1.75 6.57
CA ILE A 44 -2.31 -2.32 6.46
C ILE A 44 -2.61 -3.02 7.77
N ASP A 45 -3.74 -2.71 8.38
CA ASP A 45 -4.34 -3.47 9.48
C ASP A 45 -5.66 -4.08 8.97
N ARG A 46 -5.60 -5.37 8.64
CA ARG A 46 -6.72 -6.15 8.11
C ARG A 46 -7.78 -6.39 9.17
N GLN A 47 -7.41 -6.43 10.45
CA GLN A 47 -8.36 -6.63 11.54
C GLN A 47 -9.16 -5.34 11.80
N ALA A 48 -8.47 -4.21 11.82
CA ALA A 48 -9.11 -2.89 12.00
C ALA A 48 -9.77 -2.36 10.71
N GLY A 49 -9.47 -2.96 9.54
CA GLY A 49 -9.93 -2.46 8.24
C GLY A 49 -9.38 -1.07 7.92
N SER A 50 -8.14 -0.80 8.35
CA SER A 50 -7.54 0.52 8.24
C SER A 50 -6.15 0.45 7.61
N ALA A 51 -5.71 1.57 7.03
CA ALA A 51 -4.37 1.68 6.48
C ALA A 51 -3.81 3.08 6.64
N SER A 52 -2.48 3.17 6.60
CA SER A 52 -1.75 4.42 6.51
C SER A 52 -0.72 4.37 5.38
N ALA A 53 -0.35 5.53 4.87
CA ALA A 53 0.69 5.68 3.87
C ALA A 53 1.68 6.78 4.27
N TYR A 54 2.93 6.61 3.84
CA TYR A 54 3.99 7.61 3.96
C TYR A 54 4.86 7.58 2.70
N ASP A 55 5.19 8.76 2.19
CA ASP A 55 6.13 8.97 1.10
C ASP A 55 6.68 10.40 1.17
N THR A 56 7.51 10.79 0.19
CA THR A 56 8.10 12.13 0.17
C THR A 56 7.07 13.26 0.02
N PHE A 57 5.96 13.05 -0.70
CA PHE A 57 4.91 14.05 -0.90
C PHE A 57 4.02 14.20 0.33
N ILE A 58 3.72 13.07 0.98
CA ILE A 58 3.03 13.02 2.27
C ILE A 58 3.88 13.75 3.32
N ASN A 59 5.18 13.45 3.40
CA ASN A 59 6.08 14.07 4.36
C ASN A 59 6.16 15.59 4.19
N GLN A 60 6.26 16.08 2.94
CA GLN A 60 6.24 17.52 2.63
C GLN A 60 5.02 18.25 3.21
N ARG A 61 3.89 17.57 3.41
CA ARG A 61 2.62 18.17 3.83
C ARG A 61 2.24 17.88 5.27
N HIS A 62 2.59 16.70 5.77
CA HIS A 62 2.04 16.17 7.02
C HIS A 62 3.11 15.81 8.07
N ASN A 63 4.41 15.86 7.73
CA ASN A 63 5.53 15.48 8.62
C ASN A 63 5.38 14.07 9.25
N GLY A 64 4.68 13.16 8.57
CA GLY A 64 4.43 11.81 9.07
C GLY A 64 3.39 11.06 8.23
N PRO A 65 3.14 9.77 8.54
CA PRO A 65 2.14 8.97 7.84
C PRO A 65 0.73 9.55 7.97
N ILE A 66 -0.09 9.35 6.94
CA ILE A 66 -1.50 9.73 6.93
C ILE A 66 -2.39 8.48 6.88
N ALA A 67 -3.59 8.57 7.44
CA ALA A 67 -4.63 7.58 7.19
C ALA A 67 -5.05 7.63 5.71
N VAL A 68 -5.28 6.47 5.11
CA VAL A 68 -5.70 6.32 3.72
C VAL A 68 -6.94 5.44 3.61
N THR A 69 -7.66 5.54 2.50
CA THR A 69 -8.75 4.59 2.23
C THR A 69 -8.16 3.22 1.95
N LEU A 70 -8.74 2.18 2.54
CA LEU A 70 -8.37 0.79 2.28
C LEU A 70 -9.57 0.07 1.64
N GLU A 71 -9.34 -0.52 0.48
CA GLU A 71 -10.27 -1.45 -0.16
C GLU A 71 -9.58 -2.80 -0.34
N GLN A 72 -10.20 -3.85 0.17
CA GLN A 72 -9.71 -5.21 -0.01
C GLN A 72 -10.36 -5.83 -1.26
N ASN A 73 -9.60 -5.91 -2.35
CA ASN A 73 -10.10 -6.49 -3.61
C ASN A 73 -10.08 -8.02 -3.58
N SER A 74 -9.14 -8.62 -2.84
CA SER A 74 -9.03 -10.07 -2.61
C SER A 74 -8.33 -10.38 -1.28
N ALA A 75 -8.06 -11.66 -0.99
CA ALA A 75 -7.30 -12.03 0.21
C ALA A 75 -5.90 -11.40 0.27
N THR A 76 -5.27 -11.15 -0.88
CA THR A 76 -3.89 -10.68 -1.00
C THR A 76 -3.77 -9.32 -1.68
N VAL A 77 -4.83 -8.85 -2.36
CA VAL A 77 -4.81 -7.62 -3.17
C VAL A 77 -5.59 -6.49 -2.49
N PHE A 78 -4.93 -5.36 -2.27
CA PHE A 78 -5.46 -4.18 -1.58
C PHE A 78 -5.29 -2.92 -2.42
N THR A 79 -6.32 -2.07 -2.45
CA THR A 79 -6.23 -0.72 -3.00
C THR A 79 -6.14 0.27 -1.86
N LEU A 80 -5.11 1.11 -1.89
CA LEU A 80 -4.90 2.21 -0.95
C LEU A 80 -5.06 3.53 -1.68
N GLY A 81 -5.87 4.45 -1.15
CA GLY A 81 -6.20 5.71 -1.82
C GLY A 81 -6.00 6.93 -0.93
N TRP A 82 -5.35 7.96 -1.46
CA TRP A 82 -5.16 9.22 -0.74
C TRP A 82 -5.15 10.45 -1.66
N LYS A 83 -5.38 11.61 -1.03
CA LYS A 83 -5.44 12.90 -1.69
C LYS A 83 -4.70 13.94 -0.87
N LEU A 84 -3.62 14.47 -1.44
CA LEU A 84 -2.82 15.53 -0.85
C LEU A 84 -3.23 16.87 -1.42
N ARG A 85 -3.29 17.88 -0.56
CA ARG A 85 -3.52 19.26 -0.95
C ARG A 85 -2.27 20.09 -0.73
N ASN A 86 -2.09 21.07 -1.60
CA ASN A 86 -0.98 22.02 -1.58
C ASN A 86 0.39 21.34 -1.73
N VAL A 87 0.48 20.28 -2.53
CA VAL A 87 1.76 19.66 -2.90
C VAL A 87 2.52 20.63 -3.78
N GLU A 88 3.78 20.90 -3.46
CA GLU A 88 4.55 21.92 -4.16
C GLU A 88 5.04 21.39 -5.51
N THR A 89 4.96 22.22 -6.55
CA THR A 89 5.58 21.94 -7.84
C THR A 89 6.97 22.59 -7.90
N LYS A 90 7.84 22.05 -8.76
CA LYS A 90 9.18 22.64 -9.01
C LYS A 90 9.12 24.07 -9.56
N GLU A 91 8.01 24.44 -10.20
CA GLU A 91 7.79 25.73 -10.86
C GLU A 91 7.26 26.82 -9.92
N GLY A 92 7.02 26.47 -8.64
CA GLY A 92 6.32 27.34 -7.70
C GLY A 92 4.81 27.23 -7.89
N GLY A 93 4.11 26.85 -6.82
CA GLY A 93 2.67 26.60 -6.84
C GLY A 93 2.30 25.40 -6.00
N SER A 94 1.03 25.33 -5.61
CA SER A 94 0.51 24.28 -4.74
C SER A 94 -0.64 23.57 -5.44
N ASN A 95 -0.53 22.27 -5.66
CA ASN A 95 -1.52 21.49 -6.38
C ASN A 95 -2.17 20.42 -5.51
N VAL A 96 -3.23 19.82 -6.06
CA VAL A 96 -3.86 18.65 -5.46
C VAL A 96 -3.37 17.42 -6.19
N LEU A 97 -2.85 16.45 -5.44
CA LEU A 97 -2.37 15.17 -5.95
C LEU A 97 -3.28 14.07 -5.39
N SER A 98 -3.95 13.33 -6.27
CA SER A 98 -4.70 12.12 -5.90
C SER A 98 -3.94 10.90 -6.38
N GLN A 99 -3.78 9.90 -5.51
CA GLN A 99 -3.08 8.66 -5.81
C GLN A 99 -3.88 7.46 -5.32
N SER A 100 -3.72 6.34 -6.03
CA SER A 100 -4.25 5.03 -5.72
C SER A 100 -3.16 4.00 -5.97
N LEU A 101 -2.81 3.23 -4.95
CA LEU A 101 -1.83 2.16 -4.98
C LEU A 101 -2.55 0.82 -4.86
N LEU A 102 -2.41 -0.02 -5.86
CA LEU A 102 -2.82 -1.42 -5.84
C LEU A 102 -1.63 -2.26 -5.40
N LEU A 103 -1.73 -2.94 -4.26
CA LEU A 103 -0.71 -3.81 -3.71
C LEU A 103 -1.20 -5.26 -3.73
N ASP A 104 -0.43 -6.14 -4.34
CA ASP A 104 -0.52 -7.58 -4.14
C ASP A 104 0.53 -8.01 -3.11
N THR A 105 0.05 -8.40 -1.93
CA THR A 105 0.88 -8.81 -0.78
C THR A 105 1.47 -10.21 -0.93
N GLU A 106 0.96 -11.03 -1.87
CA GLU A 106 1.52 -12.35 -2.15
C GLU A 106 2.72 -12.25 -3.07
N THR A 107 2.59 -11.49 -4.17
CA THR A 107 3.68 -11.30 -5.13
C THR A 107 4.63 -10.15 -4.75
N GLY A 108 4.23 -9.32 -3.79
CA GLY A 108 4.96 -8.11 -3.44
C GLY A 108 5.01 -7.10 -4.58
N ARG A 109 4.06 -7.12 -5.52
CA ARG A 109 4.01 -6.15 -6.62
C ARG A 109 3.02 -5.04 -6.30
N PHE A 110 3.38 -3.82 -6.70
CA PHE A 110 2.44 -2.72 -6.68
C PHE A 110 2.35 -2.00 -8.02
N ALA A 111 1.18 -1.41 -8.25
CA ALA A 111 0.97 -0.42 -9.29
C ALA A 111 0.34 0.83 -8.65
N VAL A 112 0.83 2.01 -9.02
CA VAL A 112 0.24 3.28 -8.59
C VAL A 112 -0.33 4.02 -9.79
N LYS A 113 -1.50 4.60 -9.60
CA LYS A 113 -2.12 5.55 -10.52
C LYS A 113 -2.39 6.84 -9.78
N GLY A 114 -2.38 7.95 -10.49
CA GLY A 114 -2.70 9.23 -9.90
C GLY A 114 -3.06 10.31 -10.89
N ARG A 115 -3.42 11.46 -10.34
CA ARG A 115 -3.73 12.66 -11.09
C ARG A 115 -3.24 13.89 -10.32
N LEU A 116 -2.53 14.75 -11.02
CA LEU A 116 -2.30 16.13 -10.58
C LEU A 116 -3.47 16.97 -11.08
N HIS A 117 -4.29 17.48 -10.18
CA HIS A 117 -5.48 18.25 -10.57
C HIS A 117 -5.03 19.59 -11.18
N GLY A 118 -5.75 20.05 -12.20
CA GLY A 118 -5.38 21.25 -12.99
C GLY A 118 -4.52 20.94 -14.22
N TYR A 119 -4.06 19.69 -14.37
CA TYR A 119 -3.25 19.25 -15.50
C TYR A 119 -3.89 18.03 -16.18
N ASN A 120 -3.50 17.80 -17.45
CA ASN A 120 -3.97 16.66 -18.25
C ASN A 120 -3.06 15.42 -18.10
N ASN A 121 -2.21 15.38 -17.07
CA ASN A 121 -1.30 14.27 -16.85
C ASN A 121 -2.02 13.07 -16.20
N VAL A 122 -1.70 11.89 -16.71
CA VAL A 122 -1.96 10.62 -16.05
C VAL A 122 -0.67 10.24 -15.35
N ILE A 123 -0.73 10.08 -14.02
CA ILE A 123 0.41 9.58 -13.25
C ILE A 123 0.26 8.07 -13.18
N SER A 124 1.32 7.35 -13.53
CA SER A 124 1.39 5.90 -13.40
C SER A 124 2.79 5.48 -12.99
N GLY A 125 2.87 4.44 -12.17
CA GLY A 125 4.13 3.80 -11.82
C GLY A 125 3.89 2.39 -11.32
N ASN A 126 4.96 1.63 -11.15
CA ASN A 126 4.92 0.29 -10.60
C ASN A 126 6.25 -0.07 -9.94
N GLY A 127 6.25 -1.14 -9.17
CA GLY A 127 7.46 -1.66 -8.56
C GLY A 127 7.16 -2.82 -7.62
N SER A 128 8.04 -2.98 -6.65
CA SER A 128 8.00 -4.07 -5.68
C SER A 128 7.87 -3.55 -4.25
N CYS A 129 7.30 -4.37 -3.38
CA CYS A 129 7.13 -4.13 -1.97
C CYS A 129 7.64 -5.32 -1.17
N GLN A 130 8.26 -5.03 -0.03
CA GLN A 130 8.71 -6.02 0.93
C GLN A 130 7.98 -5.80 2.25
N LEU A 131 7.49 -6.89 2.85
CA LEU A 131 7.00 -6.85 4.21
C LEU A 131 8.17 -6.48 5.14
N MET A 132 7.95 -5.50 5.99
CA MET A 132 8.87 -5.10 7.03
C MET A 132 8.53 -5.88 8.29
N ASP A 133 9.47 -6.70 8.76
CA ASP A 133 9.41 -7.41 10.04
C ASP A 133 9.67 -6.46 11.23
#